data_AF-A0A0G1J740-F1
#
_entry.id   AF-A0A0G1J740-F1
#
_cell.length_a   1.000
_cell.length_b   1.000
_cell.length_c   1.000
_cell.angle_alpha   90.00
_cell.angle_beta   90.00
_cell.angle_gamma   90.00
#
_symmetry.space_group_name_H-M   'P 1'
#
loop_
_entity.id
_entity.type
_entity.pdbx_description
1 polymer ?
#
loop_
_entity_poly.entity_id
_entity_poly.type
_entity_poly.pdbx_seq_one_letter_code
_entity_poly.pdbx_strand_id
1 'polypeptide(L)'
;MKQTSNPKTQLKSPDDFATIWEYLSSVREARGYTLSAVVDSIRKAIKSNELEEQSALSRGYLSQLEAGRYTNPSPYKLKALALVYNIPYELLMNKAGYLDETSKKVKEDASFTLMLKEVQDMTPRERESVLNYIEFVKSRRNQKEYDKSPKKG
;
A
#
# COMPACT_ATOMS: atom_id res chain seq x y z
N MET A 1 -14.47 38.83 -0.19
CA MET A 1 -13.59 38.21 -1.19
C MET A 1 -13.85 36.71 -1.20
N LYS A 2 -14.30 36.16 -2.33
CA LYS A 2 -14.57 34.72 -2.45
C LYS A 2 -13.22 34.00 -2.51
N GLN A 3 -12.92 33.18 -1.51
CA GLN A 3 -11.79 32.25 -1.60
C GLN A 3 -12.17 31.17 -2.61
N THR A 4 -11.56 31.24 -3.80
CA THR A 4 -11.61 30.18 -4.79
C THR A 4 -10.68 29.07 -4.32
N SER A 5 -11.22 28.01 -3.71
CA SER A 5 -10.49 26.77 -3.49
C SER A 5 -10.18 26.14 -4.86
N ASN A 6 -8.90 25.94 -5.14
CA ASN A 6 -8.43 25.30 -6.36
C ASN A 6 -8.83 23.79 -6.32
N PRO A 7 -9.63 23.26 -7.26
CA PRO A 7 -10.18 21.90 -7.15
C PRO A 7 -9.18 20.77 -7.49
N LYS A 8 -7.89 21.06 -7.61
CA LYS A 8 -6.88 20.14 -8.18
C LYS A 8 -6.01 19.36 -7.19
N THR A 9 -6.34 19.32 -5.90
CA THR A 9 -5.42 18.71 -4.91
C THR A 9 -6.13 17.91 -3.83
N GLN A 10 -7.13 17.12 -4.20
CA GLN A 10 -7.52 15.99 -3.36
C GLN A 10 -6.80 14.75 -3.88
N LEU A 11 -5.91 14.19 -3.07
CA LEU A 11 -5.25 12.93 -3.36
C LEU A 11 -6.33 11.85 -3.35
N LYS A 12 -6.75 11.42 -4.53
CA LYS A 12 -7.75 10.37 -4.70
C LYS A 12 -7.19 9.04 -4.20
N SER A 13 -8.04 8.21 -3.60
CA SER A 13 -7.70 6.86 -3.17
C SER A 13 -7.45 5.97 -4.40
N PRO A 14 -6.57 4.94 -4.31
CA PRO A 14 -6.43 3.94 -5.36
C PRO A 14 -7.75 3.29 -5.80
N ASP A 15 -8.75 3.25 -4.91
CA ASP A 15 -10.07 2.66 -5.17
C ASP A 15 -11.00 3.62 -5.96
N ASP A 16 -10.59 4.89 -6.20
CA ASP A 16 -11.33 5.87 -7.02
C ASP A 16 -11.06 5.72 -8.54
N PHE A 17 -10.20 4.77 -8.94
CA PHE A 17 -9.75 4.59 -10.31
C PHE A 17 -10.13 3.21 -10.83
N ALA A 18 -10.40 3.09 -12.14
CA ALA A 18 -10.75 1.82 -12.76
C ALA A 18 -9.56 0.85 -12.73
N THR A 19 -8.34 1.38 -12.79
CA THR A 19 -7.10 0.61 -12.68
C THR A 19 -6.10 1.29 -11.75
N ILE A 20 -5.21 0.49 -11.15
CA ILE A 20 -4.08 1.02 -10.38
C ILE A 20 -3.14 1.88 -11.26
N TRP A 21 -3.16 1.68 -12.57
CA TRP A 21 -2.31 2.42 -13.51
C TRP A 21 -2.78 3.86 -13.72
N GLU A 22 -4.10 4.06 -13.79
CA GLU A 22 -4.69 5.40 -13.80
C GLU A 22 -4.39 6.14 -12.50
N TYR A 23 -4.44 5.43 -11.37
CA TYR A 23 -4.02 5.98 -10.09
C TYR A 23 -2.56 6.44 -10.13
N LEU A 24 -1.64 5.63 -10.65
CA LEU A 24 -0.22 6.01 -10.77
C LEU A 24 -0.02 7.25 -11.65
N SER A 25 -0.74 7.36 -12.77
CA SER A 25 -0.74 8.56 -13.60
C SER A 25 -1.17 9.80 -12.79
N SER A 26 -2.25 9.67 -12.02
CA SER A 26 -2.76 10.76 -11.19
C SER A 26 -1.77 11.18 -10.09
N VAL A 27 -1.08 10.21 -9.45
CA VAL A 27 -0.06 10.49 -8.44
C VAL A 27 1.13 11.21 -9.06
N ARG A 28 1.58 10.77 -10.24
CA ARG A 28 2.66 11.43 -10.97
C ARG A 28 2.32 12.89 -11.27
N GLU A 29 1.12 13.15 -11.78
CA GLU A 29 0.66 14.50 -12.11
C GLU A 29 0.46 15.38 -10.88
N ALA A 30 -0.15 14.85 -9.82
CA ALA A 30 -0.36 15.56 -8.56
C ALA A 30 0.97 15.97 -7.90
N ARG A 31 2.04 15.20 -8.10
CA ARG A 31 3.39 15.50 -7.62
C ARG A 31 4.23 16.32 -8.60
N GLY A 32 3.68 16.69 -9.76
CA GLY A 32 4.38 17.49 -10.77
C GLY A 32 5.52 16.75 -11.47
N TYR A 33 5.52 15.41 -11.44
CA TYR A 33 6.56 14.62 -12.10
C TYR A 33 6.28 14.45 -13.59
N THR A 34 7.31 14.66 -14.40
CA THR A 34 7.29 14.25 -15.81
C THR A 34 7.64 12.77 -15.92
N LEU A 35 7.22 12.11 -17.00
CA LEU A 35 7.61 10.72 -17.27
C LEU A 35 9.13 10.55 -17.30
N SER A 36 9.86 11.54 -17.85
CA SER A 36 11.32 11.53 -17.85
C SER A 36 11.89 11.61 -16.44
N ALA A 37 11.37 12.50 -15.59
CA ALA A 37 11.83 12.65 -14.21
C ALA A 37 11.69 11.35 -13.40
N VAL A 38 10.59 10.61 -13.61
CA VAL A 38 10.38 9.29 -12.98
C VAL A 38 11.43 8.30 -13.46
N VAL A 39 11.61 8.17 -14.78
CA VAL A 39 12.60 7.26 -15.37
C VAL A 39 14.03 7.60 -14.92
N ASP A 40 14.38 8.88 -14.86
CA ASP A 40 15.70 9.34 -14.41
C ASP A 40 15.92 9.06 -12.92
N SER A 41 14.89 9.21 -12.09
CA SER A 41 14.94 8.85 -10.66
C SER A 41 15.19 7.36 -10.47
N ILE A 42 14.51 6.50 -11.24
CA ILE A 42 14.72 5.05 -11.21
C ILE A 42 16.13 4.69 -11.68
N ARG A 43 16.61 5.32 -12.77
CA ARG A 43 17.98 5.12 -13.25
C ARG A 43 19.01 5.53 -12.20
N LYS A 44 18.77 6.62 -11.46
CA LYS A 44 19.64 7.06 -10.37
C LYS A 44 19.65 6.05 -9.23
N ALA A 45 18.49 5.53 -8.82
CA ALA A 45 18.37 4.51 -7.79
C ALA A 45 19.07 3.19 -8.17
N ILE A 46 19.05 2.80 -9.44
CA ILE A 46 19.85 1.66 -9.93
C ILE A 46 21.34 1.95 -9.80
N LYS A 47 21.79 3.15 -10.21
CA LYS A 47 23.21 3.54 -10.09
C LYS A 47 23.70 3.62 -8.65
N SER A 48 22.83 3.96 -7.69
CA SER A 48 23.16 3.95 -6.26
C SER A 48 23.01 2.57 -5.60
N ASN A 49 22.70 1.51 -6.36
CA ASN A 49 22.42 0.15 -5.87
C ASN A 49 21.20 0.04 -4.94
N GLU A 50 20.27 1.00 -4.99
CA GLU A 50 18.98 0.91 -4.28
C GLU A 50 17.98 0.01 -5.01
N LEU A 51 18.14 -0.14 -6.33
CA LEU A 51 17.31 -0.97 -7.21
C LEU A 51 18.18 -1.86 -8.10
N GLU A 52 17.65 -3.02 -8.45
CA GLU A 52 18.25 -3.97 -9.38
C GLU A 52 18.11 -3.48 -10.84
N GLU A 53 19.02 -3.84 -11.75
CA GLU A 53 18.97 -3.41 -13.16
C GLU A 53 17.64 -3.78 -13.86
N GLN A 54 17.00 -4.87 -13.43
CA GLN A 54 15.70 -5.34 -13.96
C GLN A 54 14.54 -4.36 -13.70
N SER A 55 14.74 -3.42 -12.77
CA SER A 55 13.84 -2.32 -12.44
C SER A 55 13.83 -1.22 -13.51
N ALA A 56 14.73 -1.26 -14.49
CA ALA A 56 14.82 -0.25 -15.54
C ALA A 56 13.51 -0.15 -16.37
N LEU A 57 13.12 1.09 -16.66
CA LEU A 57 11.90 1.45 -17.38
C LEU A 57 12.24 2.45 -18.49
N SER A 58 11.60 2.29 -19.65
CA SER A 58 11.65 3.30 -20.70
C SER A 58 10.49 4.29 -20.55
N ARG A 59 10.66 5.52 -21.04
CA ARG A 59 9.60 6.54 -21.00
C ARG A 59 8.34 6.09 -21.73
N GLY A 60 8.51 5.39 -22.86
CA GLY A 60 7.40 4.81 -23.63
C GLY A 60 6.67 3.72 -22.85
N TYR A 61 7.41 2.83 -22.18
CA TYR A 61 6.82 1.80 -21.34
C TYR A 61 6.01 2.40 -20.18
N LEU A 62 6.56 3.39 -19.46
CA LEU A 62 5.84 4.07 -18.37
C LEU A 62 4.56 4.73 -18.87
N SER A 63 4.60 5.39 -20.03
CA SER A 63 3.41 5.99 -20.63
C SER A 63 2.34 4.96 -21.02
N GLN A 64 2.74 3.81 -21.55
CA GLN A 64 1.80 2.74 -21.91
C GLN A 64 1.22 2.05 -20.68
N LEU A 65 2.04 1.90 -19.63
CA LEU A 65 1.62 1.39 -18.33
C LEU A 65 0.55 2.29 -17.72
N GLU A 66 0.84 3.58 -17.55
CA GLU A 66 -0.09 4.58 -16.97
C GLU A 66 -1.39 4.75 -17.77
N ALA A 67 -1.36 4.48 -19.08
CA ALA A 67 -2.55 4.45 -19.94
C ALA A 67 -3.35 3.14 -19.84
N GLY A 68 -2.93 2.18 -19.00
CA GLY A 68 -3.57 0.88 -18.83
C GLY A 68 -3.41 -0.08 -20.01
N ARG A 69 -2.55 0.24 -20.99
CA ARG A 69 -2.32 -0.61 -22.19
C ARG A 69 -1.39 -1.79 -21.91
N TYR A 70 -0.51 -1.64 -20.93
CA TYR A 70 0.31 -2.74 -20.42
C TYR A 70 -0.03 -2.95 -18.95
N THR A 71 -0.53 -4.12 -18.58
CA THR A 71 -1.13 -4.34 -17.25
C THR A 71 -0.38 -5.32 -16.36
N ASN A 72 0.76 -5.85 -16.81
CA ASN A 72 1.50 -6.89 -16.09
C ASN A 72 3.00 -6.56 -15.91
N PRO A 73 3.35 -5.43 -15.25
CA PRO A 73 4.75 -5.09 -14.98
C PRO A 73 5.38 -6.07 -14.01
N SER A 74 6.66 -6.41 -14.23
CA SER A 74 7.38 -7.30 -13.33
C SER A 74 7.46 -6.75 -11.90
N PRO A 75 7.60 -7.62 -10.88
CA PRO A 75 7.76 -7.19 -9.48
C PRO A 75 8.88 -6.16 -9.27
N TYR A 76 10.02 -6.30 -9.99
CA TYR A 76 11.11 -5.30 -9.98
C TYR A 76 10.66 -3.91 -10.45
N LYS A 77 9.86 -3.84 -11.52
CA LYS A 77 9.32 -2.56 -12.03
C LYS A 77 8.30 -1.95 -11.07
N LEU A 78 7.51 -2.79 -10.41
CA LEU A 78 6.58 -2.34 -9.36
C LEU A 78 7.33 -1.77 -8.15
N LYS A 79 8.41 -2.42 -7.71
CA LYS A 79 9.29 -1.93 -6.63
C LYS A 79 9.90 -0.56 -6.97
N ALA A 80 10.31 -0.37 -8.23
CA ALA A 80 10.84 0.90 -8.71
C ALA A 80 9.80 2.04 -8.65
N LEU A 81 8.58 1.77 -9.11
CA LEU A 81 7.47 2.73 -9.08
C LEU A 81 7.01 3.02 -7.65
N ALA A 82 6.95 2.00 -6.80
CA ALA A 82 6.67 2.14 -5.36
C ALA A 82 7.65 3.10 -4.70
N LEU A 83 8.95 2.94 -4.97
CA LEU A 83 10.00 3.80 -4.44
C LEU A 83 9.85 5.25 -4.90
N VAL A 84 9.74 5.51 -6.22
CA VAL A 84 9.68 6.88 -6.75
C VAL A 84 8.37 7.59 -6.38
N TYR A 85 7.26 6.87 -6.41
CA TYR A 85 5.97 7.41 -6.03
C TYR A 85 5.69 7.31 -4.54
N ASN A 86 6.61 6.82 -3.71
CA ASN A 86 6.41 6.63 -2.28
C ASN A 86 5.03 5.99 -1.98
N ILE A 87 4.74 4.89 -2.67
CA ILE A 87 3.52 4.09 -2.53
C ILE A 87 3.95 2.74 -1.98
N PRO A 88 3.18 2.12 -1.06
CA PRO A 88 3.48 0.77 -0.57
C PRO A 88 3.63 -0.22 -1.73
N TYR A 89 4.73 -0.96 -1.75
CA TYR A 89 5.01 -1.94 -2.80
C TYR A 89 3.97 -3.06 -2.84
N GLU A 90 3.52 -3.48 -1.66
CA GLU A 90 2.50 -4.52 -1.47
C GLU A 90 1.16 -4.11 -2.08
N LEU A 91 0.82 -2.81 -2.05
CA LEU A 91 -0.38 -2.30 -2.69
C LEU A 91 -0.31 -2.49 -4.21
N LEU A 92 0.83 -2.16 -4.82
CA LEU A 92 1.04 -2.34 -6.25
C LEU A 92 1.07 -3.82 -6.64
N MET A 93 1.73 -4.66 -5.84
CA MET A 93 1.78 -6.11 -6.03
C MET A 93 0.38 -6.75 -5.95
N ASN A 94 -0.42 -6.37 -4.95
CA ASN A 94 -1.81 -6.83 -4.80
C ASN A 94 -2.64 -6.44 -6.02
N LYS A 95 -2.59 -5.16 -6.40
CA LYS A 95 -3.40 -4.62 -7.49
C LYS A 95 -2.96 -5.09 -8.88
N ALA A 96 -1.69 -5.48 -9.02
CA ALA A 96 -1.16 -6.14 -10.23
C ALA A 96 -1.42 -7.66 -10.25
N GLY A 97 -2.08 -8.22 -9.22
CA GLY A 97 -2.46 -9.63 -9.17
C GLY A 97 -1.35 -10.58 -8.70
N TYR A 98 -0.27 -10.07 -8.10
CA TYR A 98 0.83 -10.90 -7.58
C TYR A 98 0.61 -11.43 -6.16
N LEU A 99 -0.32 -10.86 -5.39
CA LEU A 99 -0.63 -11.32 -4.04
C LEU A 99 -1.98 -12.02 -4.03
N ASP A 100 -1.98 -13.28 -3.57
CA ASP A 100 -3.20 -14.06 -3.39
C ASP A 100 -4.16 -13.45 -2.35
N GLU A 101 -5.42 -13.86 -2.44
CA GLU A 101 -6.58 -13.28 -1.74
C GLU A 101 -6.55 -13.35 -0.21
N THR A 102 -5.50 -13.90 0.41
CA THR A 102 -5.31 -13.82 1.88
C THR A 102 -5.23 -12.38 2.38
N SER A 103 -4.84 -11.43 1.53
CA SER A 103 -4.86 -9.99 1.81
C SER A 103 -6.25 -9.34 1.67
N LYS A 104 -7.22 -9.98 0.99
CA LYS A 104 -8.61 -9.49 0.92
C LYS A 104 -9.37 -9.66 2.24
N LYS A 105 -8.99 -10.61 3.10
CA LYS A 105 -9.66 -10.83 4.39
C LYS A 105 -9.61 -9.62 5.33
N VAL A 106 -8.67 -8.70 5.13
CA VAL A 106 -8.58 -7.47 5.94
C VAL A 106 -9.56 -6.39 5.45
N LYS A 107 -9.97 -6.42 4.17
CA LYS A 107 -10.83 -5.38 3.57
C LYS A 107 -12.33 -5.54 3.88
N GLU A 108 -12.77 -6.68 4.41
CA GLU A 108 -14.21 -6.92 4.64
C GLU A 108 -14.66 -6.61 6.07
N ASP A 109 -13.76 -6.45 7.03
CA ASP A 109 -14.14 -6.14 8.40
C ASP A 109 -14.14 -4.63 8.64
N ALA A 110 -15.33 -4.02 8.52
CA ALA A 110 -15.55 -2.62 8.87
C ALA A 110 -15.09 -2.29 10.30
N SER A 111 -15.14 -3.26 11.22
CA SER A 111 -14.63 -3.10 12.59
C SER A 111 -13.11 -2.98 12.62
N PHE A 112 -12.40 -3.74 11.77
CA PHE A 112 -10.95 -3.66 11.67
C PHE A 112 -10.49 -2.32 11.07
N THR A 113 -11.21 -1.84 10.05
CA THR A 113 -10.94 -0.51 9.45
C THR A 113 -11.17 0.62 10.45
N LEU A 114 -12.26 0.56 11.22
CA LEU A 114 -12.53 1.53 12.29
C LEU A 114 -11.46 1.46 13.39
N MET A 115 -11.07 0.27 13.81
CA MET A 115 -10.00 0.07 14.80
C MET A 115 -8.66 0.66 14.33
N LEU A 116 -8.28 0.49 13.06
CA LEU A 116 -7.06 1.07 12.51
C LEU A 116 -7.07 2.60 12.52
N LYS A 117 -8.23 3.21 12.28
CA LYS A 117 -8.39 4.67 12.35
C LYS A 117 -8.17 5.17 13.78
N GLU A 118 -8.80 4.55 14.77
CA GLU A 118 -8.66 4.95 16.18
C GLU A 118 -7.22 4.80 16.71
N VAL A 119 -6.46 3.82 16.21
CA VAL A 119 -5.04 3.61 16.61
C VAL A 119 -4.11 4.72 16.11
N GLN A 120 -4.46 5.41 15.02
CA GLN A 120 -3.63 6.49 14.46
C GLN A 120 -3.60 7.70 15.40
N ASP A 121 -4.72 8.01 16.06
CA ASP A 121 -4.88 9.17 16.94
C ASP A 121 -4.40 8.91 18.38
N MET A 122 -3.91 7.71 18.69
CA MET A 122 -3.41 7.35 20.03
C MET A 122 -1.98 7.85 20.31
N THR A 123 -1.68 8.12 21.58
CA THR A 123 -0.32 8.32 22.07
C THR A 123 0.47 7.00 22.15
N PRO A 124 1.81 7.04 22.19
CA PRO A 124 2.62 5.83 22.32
C PRO A 124 2.26 4.95 23.52
N ARG A 125 1.95 5.55 24.68
CA ARG A 125 1.57 4.83 25.92
C ARG A 125 0.21 4.15 25.81
N GLU A 126 -0.74 4.77 25.11
CA GLU A 126 -2.04 4.18 24.86
C GLU A 126 -1.92 2.98 23.90
N ARG A 127 -1.10 3.09 22.85
CA ARG A 127 -0.83 1.96 21.95
C ARG A 127 -0.21 0.77 22.68
N GLU A 128 0.74 1.02 23.57
CA GLU A 128 1.35 -0.02 24.41
C GLU A 128 0.29 -0.72 25.30
N SER A 129 -0.62 0.05 25.91
CA SER A 129 -1.72 -0.49 26.70
C SER A 129 -2.68 -1.35 25.88
N VAL A 130 -2.99 -0.93 24.65
CA VAL A 130 -3.81 -1.69 23.71
C VAL A 130 -3.13 -2.99 23.29
N LEU A 131 -1.82 -2.98 23.01
CA LEU A 131 -1.05 -4.19 22.70
C LEU A 131 -1.09 -5.19 23.85
N ASN A 132 -0.86 -4.73 25.09
CA ASN A 132 -0.95 -5.56 26.29
C ASN A 132 -2.34 -6.20 26.45
N TYR A 133 -3.41 -5.43 26.17
CA TYR A 133 -4.77 -5.96 26.23
C TYR A 133 -5.07 -6.98 25.12
N ILE A 134 -4.57 -6.75 23.90
CA ILE A 134 -4.68 -7.72 22.80
C ILE A 134 -4.00 -9.04 23.18
N GLU A 135 -2.80 -8.98 23.77
CA GLU A 135 -2.08 -10.16 24.25
C GLU A 135 -2.85 -10.91 25.34
N PHE A 136 -3.43 -10.17 26.30
CA PHE A 136 -4.29 -10.74 27.34
C PHE A 136 -5.55 -11.43 26.76
N VAL A 137 -6.21 -10.82 25.78
CA VAL A 137 -7.38 -11.43 25.13
C VAL A 137 -6.96 -12.69 24.36
N LYS A 138 -5.81 -12.68 23.70
CA LYS A 138 -5.24 -13.86 23.03
C LYS A 138 -4.90 -14.98 24.01
N SER A 139 -4.35 -14.68 25.18
CA SER A 139 -3.99 -15.71 26.17
C SER A 139 -5.21 -16.45 26.74
N ARG A 140 -6.36 -15.77 26.87
CA ARG A 140 -7.64 -16.38 27.26
C ARG A 140 -8.20 -17.37 26.22
N ARG A 141 -7.84 -17.22 24.94
CA ARG A 141 -8.21 -18.19 23.90
C ARG A 141 -7.54 -19.54 24.13
N ASN A 142 -6.27 -19.52 24.53
CA ASN A 142 -5.47 -20.72 24.77
C ASN A 142 -5.79 -21.40 26.12
N GLN A 143 -6.23 -20.63 27.14
CA GLN A 143 -6.64 -21.20 28.43
C GLN A 143 -7.95 -22.01 28.37
N LYS A 144 -8.92 -21.59 27.55
CA LYS A 144 -10.18 -22.33 27.35
C LYS A 144 -10.00 -23.68 26.63
N GLU A 145 -8.85 -23.90 25.99
CA GLU A 145 -8.52 -25.14 25.29
C GLU A 145 -7.89 -26.18 26.25
N TYR A 146 -7.16 -25.72 27.27
CA TYR A 146 -6.63 -26.57 28.35
C TYR A 146 -7.71 -27.04 29.35
N ASP A 147 -8.69 -26.20 29.67
CA ASP A 147 -9.73 -26.49 30.67
C ASP A 147 -10.82 -27.48 30.19
N LYS A 148 -10.79 -27.87 28.90
CA LYS A 148 -11.72 -28.83 28.29
C LYS A 148 -11.20 -30.27 28.24
N SER A 149 -9.98 -30.53 28.70
CA SER A 149 -9.49 -31.90 28.80
C SER A 149 -10.17 -32.61 29.98
N PRO A 150 -10.81 -33.79 29.78
CA PRO A 150 -11.47 -34.48 30.88
C PRO A 150 -10.42 -34.90 31.91
N LYS A 151 -10.66 -34.56 33.18
CA LYS A 151 -9.93 -35.16 34.30
C LYS A 151 -10.14 -36.67 34.21
N LYS A 152 -9.10 -37.42 33.82
CA LYS A 152 -9.07 -38.87 33.95
C LYS A 152 -9.15 -39.19 35.44
N GLY A 153 -10.32 -39.66 35.86
CA GLY A 153 -10.48 -40.46 37.08
C GLY A 153 -9.97 -41.87 36.85
#